data_AF-A0A7S1LD21-F1
#
_entry.id   AF-A0A7S1LD21-F1
#
_cell.length_a   1.000
_cell.length_b   1.000
_cell.length_c   1.000
_cell.angle_alpha   90.00
_cell.angle_beta   90.00
_cell.angle_gamma   90.00
#
_symmetry.space_group_name_H-M   'P 1'
#
loop_
_entity.id
_entity.type
_entity.pdbx_description
1 polymer ?
#
loop_
_entity_poly.entity_id
_entity_poly.type
_entity_poly.pdbx_seq_one_letter_code
_entity_poly.pdbx_strand_id
1 'polypeptide(L)'
;SFCTLLAFVLATMTQLPELSKNIAQNISTGAAECVICTESIGRGQPLWSCRRCYGVLHLPCTQFWAENKGSEQKPHSGATDVMSNEFRCPLCQSATSKQTLEYRCFCGKEPNPKDDPAIVPGTCGQTCDRRRPDPECPHRCIAQCHPGPCPPCGHVREQECFCGAEEKTVGCSSGEAGYSCENECGRELNCGRHYCEAKCHAGKCAPCAVEREMKCYCGQHSKIVACSPESSYSCGHECGKALDCGNHKCLGKCHDGPCAPCLRTPQRQLTCACGKVPVDALGVKRKKCTDPLATCGQRCGMPLPCGHTCQQPCHDGECPPCREMVEMGCRCGRSKSTHPCFTSYVQLPFKQGMGPSATSSSSVAAAADDDDDDFDPDNPDSYDKRPWLEACDALGINRKTLPRLYPPRCPRRCGQKKLCGKHTCDRVCCGDTEHICVVVCRKRAPCGIHECGQLCHRGPCPPCSNVSFDPLYCRCGRSVIDPPVPCNTPPPRCNHPCSVPRPCGHAANHTCHQGDCPPCVVPVEKVCASHGRKWEYNLPCHRPNPSCGKKCDKPLTCCLTRCQLNCHNGECVHKCDQLFADTIEDAAKRAKKKR
;
A
#
# COMPACT_ATOMS: atom_id res chain seq x y z
N SER A 1 -1.30 -32.77 43.93
CA SER A 1 0.05 -32.21 43.88
C SER A 1 0.36 -31.38 42.63
N PHE A 2 -0.07 -31.77 41.42
CA PHE A 2 0.17 -30.96 40.20
C PHE A 2 -0.56 -29.60 40.19
N CYS A 3 -1.83 -29.53 40.60
CA CYS A 3 -2.57 -28.25 40.67
C CYS A 3 -1.99 -27.25 41.68
N THR A 4 -1.42 -27.72 42.80
CA THR A 4 -0.86 -26.86 43.86
C THR A 4 0.49 -26.26 43.45
N LEU A 5 1.31 -27.00 42.68
CA LEU A 5 2.56 -26.49 42.10
C LEU A 5 2.29 -25.50 40.95
N LEU A 6 1.30 -25.77 40.09
CA LEU A 6 0.91 -24.85 39.00
C LEU A 6 0.39 -23.50 39.56
N ALA A 7 -0.37 -23.54 40.66
CA ALA A 7 -0.86 -22.34 41.34
C ALA A 7 0.28 -21.50 41.96
N PHE A 8 1.32 -22.14 42.51
CA PHE A 8 2.50 -21.46 43.05
C PHE A 8 3.35 -20.79 41.95
N VAL A 9 3.51 -21.46 40.80
CA VAL A 9 4.23 -20.92 39.63
C VAL A 9 3.46 -19.75 38.99
N LEU A 10 2.13 -19.79 38.96
CA LEU A 10 1.31 -18.68 38.44
C LEU A 10 1.24 -17.49 39.41
N ALA A 11 1.32 -17.72 40.72
CA ALA A 11 1.29 -16.66 41.74
C ALA A 11 2.52 -15.73 41.70
N THR A 12 3.68 -16.20 41.21
CA THR A 12 4.88 -15.36 41.02
C THR A 12 4.85 -14.56 39.71
N MET A 13 3.82 -14.75 38.86
CA MET A 13 3.70 -14.17 37.51
C MET A 13 2.67 -13.02 37.40
N THR A 14 2.15 -12.50 38.52
CA THR A 14 1.06 -11.51 38.54
C THR A 14 1.34 -10.25 37.71
N GLN A 15 2.60 -9.82 37.64
CA GLN A 15 3.04 -8.60 36.92
C GLN A 15 3.42 -8.82 35.45
N LEU A 16 3.30 -10.04 34.90
CA LEU A 16 3.66 -10.32 33.51
C LEU A 16 2.54 -9.99 32.51
N PRO A 17 2.89 -9.65 31.25
CA PRO A 17 1.92 -9.51 30.17
C PRO A 17 1.12 -10.79 29.95
N GLU A 18 -0.13 -10.66 29.50
CA GLU A 18 -1.05 -11.78 29.27
C GLU A 18 -0.47 -12.83 28.30
N LEU A 19 0.22 -12.38 27.25
CA LEU A 19 0.93 -13.27 26.33
C LEU A 19 1.98 -14.13 27.03
N SER A 20 2.76 -13.54 27.95
CA SER A 20 3.80 -14.25 28.70
C SER A 20 3.19 -15.30 29.63
N LYS A 21 2.06 -14.98 30.27
CA LYS A 21 1.29 -15.91 31.13
C LYS A 21 0.75 -17.09 30.32
N ASN A 22 0.15 -16.82 29.16
CA ASN A 22 -0.39 -17.86 28.28
C ASN A 22 0.69 -18.81 27.75
N ILE A 23 1.85 -18.28 27.33
CA ILE A 23 2.97 -19.12 26.88
C ILE A 23 3.48 -19.99 28.05
N ALA A 24 3.66 -19.40 29.24
CA ALA A 24 4.11 -20.14 30.42
C ALA A 24 3.14 -21.28 30.80
N GLN A 25 1.83 -21.00 30.79
CA GLN A 25 0.80 -21.99 31.10
C GLN A 25 0.77 -23.11 30.05
N ASN A 26 0.78 -22.76 28.76
CA ASN A 26 0.69 -23.75 27.68
C ASN A 26 1.90 -24.70 27.66
N ILE A 27 3.11 -24.18 27.90
CA ILE A 27 4.32 -25.02 27.97
C ILE A 27 4.32 -25.87 29.24
N SER A 28 3.90 -25.32 30.37
CA SER A 28 3.89 -26.05 31.65
C SER A 28 2.85 -27.18 31.67
N THR A 29 1.75 -27.02 30.94
CA THR A 29 0.66 -28.01 30.85
C THR A 29 0.83 -28.97 29.68
N GLY A 30 1.84 -28.77 28.81
CA GLY A 30 2.03 -29.56 27.59
C GLY A 30 1.02 -29.26 26.47
N ALA A 31 0.25 -28.17 26.60
CA ALA A 31 -0.71 -27.71 25.60
C ALA A 31 -0.07 -26.89 24.46
N ALA A 32 1.21 -26.52 24.57
CA ALA A 32 1.95 -25.89 23.48
C ALA A 32 2.38 -26.94 22.45
N GLU A 33 2.19 -26.67 21.15
CA GLU A 33 2.59 -27.56 20.07
C GLU A 33 3.64 -26.90 19.16
N CYS A 34 4.65 -27.66 18.74
CA CYS A 34 5.66 -27.18 17.81
C CYS A 34 5.09 -27.17 16.39
N VAL A 35 5.00 -26.00 15.73
CA VAL A 35 4.40 -25.92 14.39
C VAL A 35 5.18 -26.65 13.29
N ILE A 36 6.42 -27.06 13.55
CA ILE A 36 7.27 -27.75 12.58
C ILE A 36 7.01 -29.26 12.61
N CYS A 37 7.03 -29.88 13.80
CA CYS A 37 6.84 -31.33 13.96
C CYS A 37 5.45 -31.73 14.48
N THR A 38 4.60 -30.77 14.86
CA THR A 38 3.27 -30.98 15.46
C THR A 38 3.24 -31.75 16.79
N GLU A 39 4.40 -31.92 17.43
CA GLU A 39 4.51 -32.55 18.75
C GLU A 39 4.39 -31.53 19.88
N SER A 40 3.93 -32.00 21.06
CA SER A 40 3.80 -31.18 22.26
C SER A 40 5.16 -30.72 22.81
N ILE A 41 5.23 -29.44 23.15
CA ILE A 41 6.37 -28.78 23.78
C ILE A 41 6.19 -28.86 25.30
N GLY A 42 7.20 -29.38 26.00
CA GLY A 42 7.14 -29.56 27.44
C GLY A 42 8.50 -29.61 28.14
N ARG A 43 8.49 -30.20 29.34
CA ARG A 43 9.67 -30.38 30.20
C ARG A 43 10.73 -31.27 29.55
N GLY A 44 12.00 -31.03 29.88
CA GLY A 44 13.16 -31.79 29.39
C GLY A 44 13.54 -31.60 27.92
N GLN A 45 12.75 -30.88 27.11
CA GLN A 45 13.03 -30.67 25.69
C GLN A 45 13.89 -29.42 25.44
N PRO A 46 14.84 -29.45 24.49
CA PRO A 46 15.58 -28.26 24.09
C PRO A 46 14.69 -27.32 23.27
N LEU A 47 14.48 -26.10 23.79
CA LEU A 47 13.55 -25.11 23.24
C LEU A 47 14.27 -23.93 22.60
N TRP A 48 13.69 -23.40 21.54
CA TRP A 48 14.06 -22.12 20.94
C TRP A 48 12.88 -21.16 20.98
N SER A 49 13.13 -19.87 21.16
CA SER A 49 12.09 -18.83 21.10
C SER A 49 12.48 -17.66 20.22
N CYS A 50 11.53 -17.20 19.41
CA CYS A 50 11.73 -16.02 18.60
C CYS A 50 11.71 -14.75 19.47
N ARG A 51 12.72 -13.87 19.34
CA ARG A 51 12.73 -12.60 20.08
C ARG A 51 11.69 -11.58 19.62
N ARG A 52 11.10 -11.77 18.43
CA ARG A 52 10.13 -10.84 17.83
C ARG A 52 8.70 -11.24 18.09
N CYS A 53 8.33 -12.49 17.80
CA CYS A 53 6.97 -12.99 18.00
C CYS A 53 6.80 -13.85 19.26
N TYR A 54 7.88 -14.14 19.99
CA TYR A 54 7.89 -14.95 21.22
C TYR A 54 7.40 -16.39 21.08
N GLY A 55 7.17 -16.85 19.85
CA GLY A 55 6.78 -18.21 19.59
C GLY A 55 7.89 -19.19 19.98
N VAL A 56 7.50 -20.29 20.62
CA VAL A 56 8.39 -21.33 21.15
C VAL A 56 8.30 -22.56 20.26
N LEU A 57 9.46 -23.12 19.90
CA LEU A 57 9.61 -24.30 19.05
C LEU A 57 10.67 -25.23 19.64
N HIS A 58 10.69 -26.48 19.20
CA HIS A 58 11.84 -27.35 19.45
C HIS A 58 13.09 -26.77 18.78
N LEU A 59 14.20 -26.73 19.50
CA LEU A 59 15.47 -26.27 18.96
C LEU A 59 15.91 -27.11 17.74
N PRO A 60 15.86 -28.45 17.75
CA PRO A 60 16.21 -29.27 16.58
C PRO A 60 15.36 -28.95 15.35
N CYS A 61 14.06 -28.72 15.54
CA CYS A 61 13.17 -28.31 14.46
C CYS A 61 13.56 -26.95 13.87
N THR A 62 13.96 -26.01 14.73
CA THR A 62 14.39 -24.68 14.30
C THR A 62 15.75 -24.71 13.60
N GLN A 63 16.68 -25.54 14.07
CA GLN A 63 17.97 -25.80 13.41
C GLN A 63 17.75 -26.36 12.01
N PHE A 64 16.94 -27.41 11.89
CA PHE A 64 16.57 -27.98 10.59
C PHE A 64 15.91 -26.95 9.67
N TRP A 65 15.04 -26.11 10.20
CA TRP A 65 14.41 -25.04 9.42
C TRP A 65 15.43 -24.01 8.89
N ALA A 66 16.36 -23.59 9.74
CA ALA A 66 17.40 -22.63 9.39
C ALA A 66 18.39 -23.19 8.34
N GLU A 67 18.61 -24.51 8.34
CA GLU A 67 19.46 -25.22 7.38
C GLU A 67 18.75 -25.50 6.05
N ASN A 68 17.49 -25.95 6.08
CA ASN A 68 16.82 -26.48 4.88
C ASN A 68 15.90 -25.50 4.11
N LYS A 69 15.49 -24.36 4.67
CA LYS A 69 14.60 -23.40 3.97
C LYS A 69 14.91 -21.91 4.20
N GLY A 70 16.08 -21.57 4.75
CA GLY A 70 16.46 -20.20 5.11
C GLY A 70 17.19 -19.37 4.04
N SER A 71 17.65 -19.94 2.92
CA SER A 71 18.56 -19.27 1.97
C SER A 71 18.03 -19.10 0.53
N GLU A 72 16.88 -19.65 0.15
CA GLU A 72 16.39 -19.58 -1.23
C GLU A 72 15.36 -18.46 -1.46
N GLN A 73 15.82 -17.20 -1.39
CA GLN A 73 15.29 -16.11 -2.20
C GLN A 73 16.47 -15.19 -2.56
N LYS A 74 17.08 -15.42 -3.73
CA LYS A 74 18.08 -14.50 -4.30
C LYS A 74 17.44 -13.12 -4.52
N PRO A 75 18.00 -12.01 -4.00
CA PRO A 75 17.74 -10.69 -4.54
C PRO A 75 18.39 -10.61 -5.93
N HIS A 76 17.67 -10.03 -6.89
CA HIS A 76 18.22 -9.73 -8.21
C HIS A 76 19.13 -8.49 -8.11
N SER A 77 20.35 -8.68 -7.62
CA SER A 77 21.42 -7.69 -7.72
C SER A 77 22.75 -8.38 -7.39
N GLY A 78 23.68 -8.36 -8.35
CA GLY A 78 25.01 -8.92 -8.19
C GLY A 78 25.75 -8.31 -7.01
N ALA A 79 25.91 -9.10 -5.95
CA ALA A 79 26.84 -8.85 -4.85
C ALA A 79 27.42 -10.19 -4.41
N THR A 80 28.72 -10.18 -4.16
CA THR A 80 29.58 -11.32 -3.84
C THR A 80 29.10 -12.14 -2.65
N ASP A 81 29.34 -13.45 -2.76
CA ASP A 81 28.99 -14.52 -1.83
C ASP A 81 29.55 -14.27 -0.42
N VAL A 82 28.73 -13.68 0.45
CA VAL A 82 28.94 -13.65 1.91
C VAL A 82 27.88 -14.57 2.50
N MET A 83 28.30 -15.65 3.15
CA MET A 83 27.40 -16.60 3.79
C MET A 83 26.44 -15.86 4.73
N SER A 84 25.15 -15.85 4.39
CA SER A 84 24.14 -15.16 5.21
C SER A 84 23.99 -15.88 6.55
N ASN A 85 24.45 -15.24 7.63
CA ASN A 85 24.37 -15.74 9.01
C ASN A 85 22.96 -15.60 9.63
N GLU A 86 21.93 -15.38 8.81
CA GLU A 86 20.55 -15.14 9.23
C GLU A 86 19.60 -16.15 8.59
N PHE A 87 18.51 -16.46 9.29
CA PHE A 87 17.39 -17.27 8.83
C PHE A 87 16.06 -16.60 9.17
N ARG A 88 14.99 -16.98 8.48
CA ARG A 88 13.65 -16.44 8.72
C ARG A 88 12.90 -17.28 9.74
N CYS A 89 12.30 -16.64 10.74
CA CYS A 89 11.52 -17.33 11.77
C CYS A 89 10.31 -18.08 11.15
N PRO A 90 10.07 -19.36 11.48
CA PRO A 90 8.94 -20.14 10.96
C PRO A 90 7.56 -19.53 11.23
N LEU A 91 7.42 -18.79 12.34
CA LEU A 91 6.14 -18.25 12.80
C LEU A 91 5.85 -16.84 12.28
N CYS A 92 6.86 -15.97 12.23
CA CYS A 92 6.66 -14.55 11.89
C CYS A 92 7.54 -14.03 10.74
N GLN A 93 8.39 -14.88 10.16
CA GLN A 93 9.29 -14.53 9.05
C GLN A 93 10.27 -13.38 9.35
N SER A 94 10.49 -13.02 10.61
CA SER A 94 11.52 -12.06 10.99
C SER A 94 12.92 -12.63 10.75
N ALA A 95 13.84 -11.81 10.24
CA ALA A 95 15.25 -12.18 10.12
C ALA A 95 15.84 -12.40 11.53
N THR A 96 16.52 -13.54 11.69
CA THR A 96 17.04 -14.02 12.96
C THR A 96 18.45 -14.56 12.74
N SER A 97 19.40 -14.19 13.61
CA SER A 97 20.76 -14.73 13.53
C SER A 97 20.82 -16.23 13.84
N LYS A 98 21.58 -16.99 13.07
CA LYS A 98 21.90 -18.41 13.32
C LYS A 98 22.64 -18.61 14.64
N GLN A 99 23.29 -17.56 15.19
CA GLN A 99 23.88 -17.57 16.53
C GLN A 99 22.85 -17.77 17.66
N THR A 100 21.55 -17.66 17.38
CA THR A 100 20.49 -17.92 18.36
C THR A 100 20.08 -19.39 18.43
N LEU A 101 20.67 -20.28 17.62
CA LEU A 101 20.38 -21.72 17.55
C LEU A 101 21.13 -22.56 18.59
N GLU A 102 21.29 -22.01 19.79
CA GLU A 102 21.79 -22.71 20.98
C GLU A 102 20.69 -22.82 22.03
N TYR A 103 20.64 -23.95 22.75
CA TYR A 103 19.64 -24.10 23.81
C TYR A 103 20.04 -23.25 25.03
N ARG A 104 19.30 -22.16 25.25
CA ARG A 104 19.49 -21.24 26.37
C ARG A 104 18.14 -20.89 26.98
N CYS A 105 18.13 -20.41 28.24
CA CYS A 105 16.91 -19.88 28.85
C CYS A 105 16.25 -18.82 27.95
N PHE A 106 14.96 -18.56 28.12
CA PHE A 106 14.28 -17.43 27.44
C PHE A 106 14.97 -16.07 27.65
N CYS A 107 15.75 -15.93 28.72
CA CYS A 107 16.59 -14.77 29.01
C CYS A 107 17.93 -14.70 28.26
N GLY A 108 18.39 -15.82 27.68
CA GLY A 108 19.70 -15.99 27.07
C GLY A 108 20.89 -16.16 28.02
N LYS A 109 20.73 -15.98 29.34
CA LYS A 109 21.82 -16.06 30.32
C LYS A 109 22.42 -17.46 30.44
N GLU A 110 21.59 -18.45 30.77
CA GLU A 110 22.04 -19.79 31.11
C GLU A 110 21.85 -20.74 29.92
N PRO A 111 22.92 -21.41 29.44
CA PRO A 111 22.81 -22.50 28.48
C PRO A 111 22.25 -23.74 29.18
N ASN A 112 21.42 -24.52 28.48
CA ASN A 112 20.81 -25.75 28.99
C ASN A 112 20.22 -25.59 30.42
N PRO A 113 19.19 -24.73 30.60
CA PRO A 113 18.61 -24.49 31.92
C PRO A 113 18.14 -25.81 32.57
N LYS A 114 18.36 -25.95 33.88
CA LYS A 114 17.94 -27.12 34.65
C LYS A 114 16.41 -27.26 34.63
N ASP A 115 15.93 -28.49 34.45
CA ASP A 115 14.50 -28.79 34.48
C ASP A 115 14.02 -28.98 35.93
N ASP A 116 13.62 -27.88 36.57
CA ASP A 116 13.02 -27.88 37.91
C ASP A 116 11.47 -27.80 37.79
N PRO A 117 10.72 -28.73 38.41
CA PRO A 117 9.25 -28.66 38.48
C PRO A 117 8.68 -27.36 39.04
N ALA A 118 9.45 -26.61 39.85
CA ALA A 118 9.05 -25.35 40.46
C ALA A 118 9.21 -24.11 39.54
N ILE A 119 9.77 -24.27 38.33
CA ILE A 119 9.91 -23.19 37.35
C ILE A 119 9.28 -23.57 36.01
N VAL A 120 9.02 -22.55 35.18
CA VAL A 120 8.48 -22.73 33.82
C VAL A 120 9.54 -23.40 32.93
N PRO A 121 9.21 -24.44 32.14
CA PRO A 121 10.19 -25.12 31.29
C PRO A 121 10.88 -24.14 30.33
N GLY A 122 12.21 -24.22 30.23
CA GLY A 122 13.03 -23.29 29.44
C GLY A 122 13.37 -21.95 30.12
N THR A 123 13.00 -21.76 31.39
CA THR A 123 13.48 -20.65 32.23
C THR A 123 14.63 -21.09 33.14
N CYS A 124 15.46 -20.16 33.61
CA CYS A 124 16.56 -20.45 34.55
C CYS A 124 16.24 -20.12 36.02
N GLY A 125 15.04 -19.60 36.32
CA GLY A 125 14.66 -19.18 37.66
C GLY A 125 15.37 -17.93 38.22
N GLN A 126 16.39 -17.38 37.53
CA GLN A 126 17.09 -16.14 37.91
C GLN A 126 16.34 -14.88 37.44
N THR A 127 16.79 -13.69 37.83
CA THR A 127 16.31 -12.42 37.26
C THR A 127 16.50 -12.40 35.74
N CYS A 128 15.58 -11.79 35.00
CA CYS A 128 15.57 -11.86 33.54
C CYS A 128 16.70 -11.04 32.89
N ASP A 129 16.95 -9.81 33.37
CA ASP A 129 17.89 -8.79 32.87
C ASP A 129 17.87 -8.47 31.36
N ARG A 130 16.88 -8.98 30.61
CA ARG A 130 16.65 -8.58 29.22
C ARG A 130 16.38 -7.08 29.18
N ARG A 131 16.92 -6.40 28.16
CA ARG A 131 16.51 -5.04 27.82
C ARG A 131 15.06 -5.07 27.36
N ARG A 132 14.26 -4.12 27.86
CA ARG A 132 12.85 -4.01 27.47
C ARG A 132 12.76 -3.47 26.03
N PRO A 133 11.63 -3.68 25.33
CA PRO A 133 11.44 -3.21 23.96
C PRO A 133 11.51 -1.68 23.82
N ASP A 134 11.19 -0.94 24.90
CA ASP A 134 11.27 0.51 24.92
C ASP A 134 12.74 0.98 24.91
N PRO A 135 13.20 1.64 23.84
CA PRO A 135 14.58 2.12 23.72
C PRO A 135 14.93 3.22 24.73
N GLU A 136 13.94 3.96 25.26
CA GLU A 136 14.16 5.06 26.21
C GLU A 136 14.26 4.57 27.66
N CYS A 137 13.94 3.31 27.93
CA CYS A 137 14.04 2.73 29.27
C CYS A 137 15.44 2.11 29.48
N PRO A 138 16.35 2.76 30.26
CA PRO A 138 17.68 2.18 30.55
C PRO A 138 17.62 0.98 31.51
N HIS A 139 16.47 0.75 32.14
CA HIS A 139 16.28 -0.26 33.18
C HIS A 139 16.16 -1.68 32.62
N ARG A 140 16.87 -2.62 33.25
CA ARG A 140 16.80 -4.05 32.93
C ARG A 140 15.54 -4.68 33.53
N CYS A 141 15.09 -5.80 32.96
CA CYS A 141 13.95 -6.54 33.51
C CYS A 141 14.32 -7.23 34.83
N ILE A 142 13.67 -6.83 35.94
CA ILE A 142 13.88 -7.41 37.28
C ILE A 142 12.98 -8.62 37.57
N ALA A 143 12.04 -8.95 36.68
CA ALA A 143 11.18 -10.12 36.85
C ALA A 143 12.02 -11.41 36.76
N GLN A 144 11.54 -12.49 37.38
CA GLN A 144 12.10 -13.81 37.17
C GLN A 144 12.09 -14.17 35.68
N CYS A 145 13.07 -14.95 35.22
CA CYS A 145 13.17 -15.41 33.84
C CYS A 145 11.83 -15.98 33.39
N HIS A 146 11.29 -15.39 32.32
CA HIS A 146 9.93 -15.64 31.86
C HIS A 146 9.91 -15.77 30.33
N PRO A 147 9.00 -16.57 29.78
CA PRO A 147 8.74 -16.56 28.34
C PRO A 147 8.05 -15.24 27.92
N GLY A 148 8.04 -14.94 26.63
CA GLY A 148 7.30 -13.77 26.14
C GLY A 148 7.99 -12.41 26.34
N PRO A 149 7.26 -11.31 26.04
CA PRO A 149 7.73 -9.94 26.23
C PRO A 149 7.93 -9.60 27.72
N CYS A 150 8.89 -8.72 27.99
CA CYS A 150 9.10 -8.18 29.34
C CYS A 150 7.92 -7.32 29.77
N PRO A 151 7.57 -7.30 31.08
CA PRO A 151 6.55 -6.40 31.61
C PRO A 151 6.95 -4.92 31.41
N PRO A 152 6.06 -3.96 31.66
CA PRO A 152 6.43 -2.54 31.68
C PRO A 152 7.34 -2.15 32.85
N CYS A 153 8.12 -1.10 32.61
CA CYS A 153 8.85 -0.24 33.53
C CYS A 153 8.10 -0.01 34.85
N GLY A 154 8.56 -0.55 35.99
CA GLY A 154 7.99 -0.19 37.30
C GLY A 154 8.47 1.17 37.82
N HIS A 155 9.53 1.72 37.21
CA HIS A 155 10.01 3.07 37.53
C HIS A 155 9.15 4.12 36.86
N VAL A 156 9.11 5.30 37.46
CA VAL A 156 8.49 6.50 36.89
C VAL A 156 9.59 7.43 36.36
N ARG A 157 9.21 8.29 35.42
CA ARG A 157 10.02 9.41 34.94
C ARG A 157 9.15 10.65 34.85
N GLU A 158 9.75 11.80 34.94
CA GLU A 158 9.07 13.06 34.66
C GLU A 158 9.03 13.28 33.15
N GLN A 159 7.92 13.80 32.64
CA GLN A 159 7.68 14.05 31.23
C GLN A 159 6.97 15.39 31.09
N GLU A 160 7.54 16.26 30.26
CA GLU A 160 6.97 17.56 29.92
C GLU A 160 5.88 17.42 28.84
N CYS A 161 4.92 18.37 28.81
CA CYS A 161 3.99 18.52 27.68
C CYS A 161 4.76 18.78 26.38
N PHE A 162 4.09 18.62 25.22
CA PHE A 162 4.69 18.99 23.92
C PHE A 162 5.12 20.48 23.81
N CYS A 163 4.64 21.31 24.73
CA CYS A 163 4.92 22.73 24.85
C CYS A 163 6.03 23.10 25.86
N GLY A 164 6.44 22.19 26.76
CA GLY A 164 7.33 22.47 27.90
C GLY A 164 6.71 23.26 29.07
N ALA A 165 5.41 23.61 29.03
CA ALA A 165 4.75 24.42 30.05
C ALA A 165 4.35 23.66 31.34
N GLU A 166 4.05 22.37 31.24
CA GLU A 166 3.67 21.53 32.39
C GLU A 166 4.42 20.20 32.37
N GLU A 167 4.60 19.63 33.56
CA GLU A 167 5.31 18.37 33.80
C GLU A 167 4.41 17.38 34.53
N LYS A 168 4.45 16.11 34.09
CA LYS A 168 3.68 15.03 34.69
C LYS A 168 4.56 13.80 34.90
N THR A 169 4.35 13.11 36.02
CA THR A 169 4.99 11.83 36.30
C THR A 169 4.33 10.72 35.48
N VAL A 170 5.09 10.09 34.58
CA VAL A 170 4.64 8.99 33.73
C VAL A 170 5.44 7.72 33.99
N GLY A 171 4.88 6.56 33.65
CA GLY A 171 5.60 5.29 33.72
C GLY A 171 6.81 5.30 32.76
N CYS A 172 7.97 4.83 33.21
CA CYS A 172 9.21 4.86 32.43
C CYS A 172 9.10 4.15 31.08
N SER A 173 8.24 3.13 30.96
CA SER A 173 7.97 2.44 29.68
C SER A 173 6.53 2.59 29.19
N SER A 174 5.88 3.71 29.52
CA SER A 174 4.51 4.00 29.07
C SER A 174 4.39 4.19 27.56
N GLY A 175 5.51 4.40 26.85
CA GLY A 175 5.51 4.69 25.42
C GLY A 175 4.90 6.05 25.06
N GLU A 176 4.57 6.87 26.07
CA GLU A 176 4.09 8.22 25.89
C GLU A 176 5.27 9.14 25.58
N ALA A 177 5.39 9.57 24.32
CA ALA A 177 6.42 10.52 23.88
C ALA A 177 6.18 11.96 24.42
N GLY A 178 5.03 12.20 25.06
CA GLY A 178 4.58 13.47 25.60
C GLY A 178 3.05 13.53 25.66
N TYR A 179 2.50 14.57 26.29
CA TYR A 179 1.06 14.81 26.38
C TYR A 179 0.72 16.27 26.01
N SER A 180 -0.55 16.51 25.68
CA SER A 180 -1.08 17.86 25.55
C SER A 180 -1.66 18.30 26.90
N CYS A 181 -1.19 19.42 27.43
CA CYS A 181 -1.71 20.01 28.68
C CYS A 181 -2.98 20.85 28.47
N GLU A 182 -3.55 20.87 27.26
CA GLU A 182 -4.75 21.63 26.87
C GLU A 182 -4.69 23.16 27.00
N ASN A 183 -3.65 23.71 27.64
CA ASN A 183 -3.34 25.14 27.69
C ASN A 183 -2.91 25.68 26.32
N GLU A 184 -2.92 27.01 26.18
CA GLU A 184 -2.37 27.69 25.01
C GLU A 184 -0.87 27.38 24.87
N CYS A 185 -0.46 27.04 23.65
CA CYS A 185 0.86 26.49 23.35
C CYS A 185 2.00 27.48 23.64
N GLY A 186 1.82 28.76 23.34
CA GLY A 186 2.75 29.85 23.67
C GLY A 186 4.12 29.80 22.98
N ARG A 187 4.44 28.75 22.22
CA ARG A 187 5.70 28.63 21.46
C ARG A 187 5.81 29.70 20.38
N GLU A 188 7.02 30.21 20.16
CA GLU A 188 7.31 31.18 19.11
C GLU A 188 7.06 30.59 17.72
N LEU A 189 6.26 31.27 16.90
CA LEU A 189 5.96 30.85 15.54
C LEU A 189 7.19 31.06 14.64
N ASN A 190 7.18 30.44 13.46
CA ASN A 190 8.26 30.50 12.46
C ASN A 190 8.72 31.92 12.06
N CYS A 191 7.91 32.95 12.33
CA CYS A 191 8.22 34.35 12.02
C CYS A 191 9.05 35.08 13.10
N GLY A 192 9.27 34.48 14.28
CA GLY A 192 10.08 35.05 15.35
C GLY A 192 9.50 36.30 16.02
N ARG A 193 8.20 36.56 15.87
CA ARG A 193 7.51 37.77 16.36
C ARG A 193 6.10 37.53 16.89
N HIS A 194 5.54 36.34 16.64
CA HIS A 194 4.21 35.95 17.06
C HIS A 194 4.28 34.61 17.78
N TYR A 195 3.33 34.37 18.67
CA TYR A 195 3.26 33.18 19.50
C TYR A 195 2.09 32.29 19.09
N CYS A 196 2.20 30.99 19.34
CA CYS A 196 1.16 30.04 19.00
C CYS A 196 -0.01 30.11 19.98
N GLU A 197 -1.16 30.57 19.51
CA GLU A 197 -2.43 30.66 20.25
C GLU A 197 -3.22 29.33 20.25
N ALA A 198 -2.76 28.32 19.49
CA ALA A 198 -3.41 27.02 19.49
C ALA A 198 -3.21 26.30 20.83
N LYS A 199 -4.12 25.38 21.16
CA LYS A 199 -3.93 24.46 22.29
C LYS A 199 -2.64 23.65 22.12
N CYS A 200 -2.05 23.23 23.24
CA CYS A 200 -0.87 22.38 23.25
C CYS A 200 -1.05 21.19 22.28
N HIS A 201 -0.09 21.01 21.38
CA HIS A 201 -0.20 20.05 20.29
C HIS A 201 1.14 19.39 20.03
N ALA A 202 1.10 18.16 19.54
CA ALA A 202 2.29 17.45 19.11
C ALA A 202 2.89 18.11 17.85
N GLY A 203 4.22 18.08 17.72
CA GLY A 203 4.94 18.60 16.55
C GLY A 203 5.20 20.11 16.56
N LYS A 204 5.66 20.63 15.41
CA LYS A 204 5.97 22.06 15.19
C LYS A 204 4.69 22.88 15.03
N CYS A 205 4.69 24.13 15.50
CA CYS A 205 3.56 25.04 15.33
C CYS A 205 3.32 25.37 13.84
N ALA A 206 2.06 25.64 13.51
CA ALA A 206 1.68 26.09 12.16
C ALA A 206 2.42 27.41 11.81
N PRO A 207 2.66 27.69 10.51
CA PRO A 207 3.21 28.97 10.09
C PRO A 207 2.33 30.13 10.53
N CYS A 208 2.94 31.30 10.74
CA CYS A 208 2.21 32.49 11.12
C CYS A 208 1.17 32.90 10.07
N ALA A 209 -0.09 33.02 10.50
CA ALA A 209 -1.22 33.39 9.66
C ALA A 209 -1.46 34.91 9.58
N VAL A 210 -0.71 35.71 10.33
CA VAL A 210 -0.84 37.17 10.31
C VAL A 210 -0.42 37.69 8.94
N GLU A 211 -1.30 38.42 8.28
CA GLU A 211 -1.03 39.03 6.98
C GLU A 211 -0.27 40.35 7.16
N ARG A 212 0.73 40.59 6.31
CA ARG A 212 1.47 41.85 6.27
C ARG A 212 1.64 42.36 4.85
N GLU A 213 1.62 43.67 4.69
CA GLU A 213 1.96 44.31 3.43
C GLU A 213 3.49 44.29 3.23
N MET A 214 3.94 43.67 2.15
CA MET A 214 5.35 43.64 1.75
C MET A 214 5.54 44.50 0.51
N LYS A 215 6.43 45.50 0.65
CA LYS A 215 6.78 46.42 -0.45
C LYS A 215 7.88 45.82 -1.32
N CYS A 216 7.74 45.97 -2.63
CA CYS A 216 8.73 45.49 -3.58
C CYS A 216 10.01 46.35 -3.54
N TYR A 217 11.16 45.79 -3.96
CA TYR A 217 12.41 46.54 -4.15
C TYR A 217 12.30 47.75 -5.10
N CYS A 218 11.29 47.79 -5.99
CA CYS A 218 11.02 48.94 -6.84
C CYS A 218 10.22 50.05 -6.14
N GLY A 219 9.61 49.78 -4.98
CA GLY A 219 8.76 50.72 -4.23
C GLY A 219 7.37 50.97 -4.84
N GLN A 220 7.09 50.49 -6.06
CA GLN A 220 5.86 50.77 -6.79
C GLN A 220 4.76 49.73 -6.56
N HIS A 221 5.13 48.48 -6.24
CA HIS A 221 4.19 47.39 -6.01
C HIS A 221 4.29 46.89 -4.58
N SER A 222 3.14 46.61 -3.97
CA SER A 222 3.05 45.90 -2.69
C SER A 222 2.18 44.66 -2.86
N LYS A 223 2.45 43.66 -2.03
CA LYS A 223 1.63 42.45 -1.95
C LYS A 223 1.38 42.12 -0.49
N ILE A 224 0.15 41.70 -0.18
CA ILE A 224 -0.20 41.14 1.11
C ILE A 224 0.31 39.70 1.13
N VAL A 225 1.18 39.38 2.08
CA VAL A 225 1.76 38.06 2.27
C VAL A 225 1.63 37.63 3.72
N ALA A 226 1.46 36.33 3.95
CA ALA A 226 1.53 35.76 5.29
C ALA A 226 2.91 36.06 5.90
N CYS A 227 2.92 36.34 7.21
CA CYS A 227 4.11 36.73 7.93
C CYS A 227 5.16 35.60 7.92
N SER A 228 6.23 35.82 7.16
CA SER A 228 7.36 34.91 6.98
C SER A 228 8.66 35.59 7.45
N PRO A 229 9.68 34.84 7.91
CA PRO A 229 10.99 35.41 8.24
C PRO A 229 11.67 36.10 7.05
N GLU A 230 11.38 35.67 5.82
CA GLU A 230 11.93 36.27 4.60
C GLU A 230 11.15 37.55 4.23
N SER A 231 11.82 38.70 4.31
CA SER A 231 11.23 40.03 4.10
C SER A 231 11.49 40.64 2.71
N SER A 232 11.65 39.77 1.71
CA SER A 232 12.22 40.09 0.40
C SER A 232 11.18 39.88 -0.70
N TYR A 233 10.74 40.96 -1.39
CA TYR A 233 9.79 40.87 -2.51
C TYR A 233 10.29 41.56 -3.78
N SER A 234 10.38 40.79 -4.86
CA SER A 234 10.55 41.29 -6.21
C SER A 234 9.29 41.04 -7.04
N CYS A 235 8.83 42.05 -7.76
CA CYS A 235 7.60 41.97 -8.56
C CYS A 235 7.79 41.28 -9.92
N GLY A 236 9.02 40.89 -10.26
CA GLY A 236 9.35 40.22 -11.52
C GLY A 236 9.31 41.10 -12.78
N HIS A 237 8.76 42.32 -12.72
CA HIS A 237 8.78 43.30 -13.81
C HIS A 237 10.20 43.82 -14.08
N GLU A 238 10.41 44.40 -15.26
CA GLU A 238 11.66 45.06 -15.63
C GLU A 238 12.00 46.18 -14.62
N CYS A 239 13.24 46.23 -14.15
CA CYS A 239 13.68 47.14 -13.09
C CYS A 239 13.57 48.61 -13.53
N GLY A 240 13.92 48.94 -14.77
CA GLY A 240 13.69 50.26 -15.37
C GLY A 240 14.51 51.43 -14.80
N LYS A 241 15.24 51.24 -13.69
CA LYS A 241 16.13 52.24 -13.09
C LYS A 241 17.23 52.65 -14.07
N ALA A 242 17.58 53.93 -14.08
CA ALA A 242 18.68 54.44 -14.90
C ALA A 242 20.01 53.81 -14.44
N LEU A 243 20.77 53.25 -15.38
CA LEU A 243 22.13 52.82 -15.15
C LEU A 243 23.02 54.04 -14.88
N ASP A 244 24.20 53.83 -14.30
CA ASP A 244 25.18 54.86 -13.95
C ASP A 244 25.56 55.82 -15.10
N CYS A 245 25.37 55.41 -16.36
CA CYS A 245 25.56 56.27 -17.53
C CYS A 245 24.45 57.31 -17.79
N GLY A 246 23.33 57.25 -17.06
CA GLY A 246 22.17 58.15 -17.20
C GLY A 246 21.31 57.95 -18.46
N ASN A 247 21.80 57.24 -19.49
CA ASN A 247 21.13 57.11 -20.78
C ASN A 247 20.49 55.73 -21.03
N HIS A 248 20.87 54.70 -20.26
CA HIS A 248 20.31 53.35 -20.38
C HIS A 248 19.52 52.99 -19.13
N LYS A 249 18.47 52.19 -19.31
CA LYS A 249 17.64 51.65 -18.22
C LYS A 249 18.02 50.19 -17.95
N CYS A 250 17.88 49.74 -16.71
CA CYS A 250 18.09 48.35 -16.34
C CYS A 250 17.00 47.47 -16.97
N LEU A 251 17.38 46.62 -17.93
CA LEU A 251 16.53 45.60 -18.56
C LEU A 251 16.42 44.31 -17.74
N GLY A 252 17.13 44.23 -16.61
CA GLY A 252 17.02 43.12 -15.68
C GLY A 252 15.66 43.11 -14.98
N LYS A 253 15.28 41.96 -14.44
CA LYS A 253 14.11 41.85 -13.55
C LYS A 253 14.34 42.67 -12.27
N CYS A 254 13.27 43.09 -11.61
CA CYS A 254 13.33 43.74 -10.31
C CYS A 254 14.18 42.92 -9.35
N HIS A 255 15.26 43.52 -8.86
CA HIS A 255 16.27 42.86 -8.04
C HIS A 255 16.56 43.73 -6.80
N ASP A 256 17.17 43.13 -5.80
CA ASP A 256 17.70 43.84 -4.65
C ASP A 256 19.04 44.51 -5.00
N GLY A 257 19.35 45.63 -4.35
CA GLY A 257 20.61 46.36 -4.56
C GLY A 257 20.68 47.26 -5.81
N PRO A 258 21.85 47.90 -6.06
CA PRO A 258 22.07 48.80 -7.19
C PRO A 258 22.13 48.05 -8.53
N CYS A 259 21.68 48.69 -9.61
CA CYS A 259 21.74 48.09 -10.95
C CYS A 259 23.17 47.94 -11.43
N ALA A 260 23.42 46.92 -12.25
CA ALA A 260 24.73 46.72 -12.88
C ALA A 260 25.15 47.96 -13.69
N PRO A 261 26.43 48.36 -13.65
CA PRO A 261 26.91 49.52 -14.39
C PRO A 261 26.71 49.32 -15.90
N CYS A 262 26.49 50.42 -16.63
CA CYS A 262 26.38 50.40 -18.07
C CYS A 262 27.69 49.91 -18.71
N LEU A 263 27.63 48.76 -19.38
CA LEU A 263 28.78 48.16 -20.05
C LEU A 263 29.11 48.83 -21.39
N ARG A 264 28.18 49.59 -21.99
CA ARG A 264 28.37 50.25 -23.31
C ARG A 264 29.16 51.56 -23.27
N THR A 265 29.62 52.02 -22.09
CA THR A 265 30.39 53.28 -21.97
C THR A 265 31.76 53.17 -22.65
N PRO A 266 32.28 54.25 -23.27
CA PRO A 266 33.58 54.21 -23.95
C PRO A 266 34.74 53.73 -23.07
N GLN A 267 34.68 53.99 -21.76
CA GLN A 267 35.71 53.57 -20.81
C GLN A 267 35.66 52.07 -20.48
N ARG A 268 34.51 51.41 -20.69
CA ARG A 268 34.30 49.99 -20.32
C ARG A 268 34.24 49.08 -21.53
N GLN A 269 33.76 49.58 -22.67
CA GLN A 269 33.75 48.85 -23.93
C GLN A 269 34.97 49.25 -24.78
N LEU A 270 36.11 48.62 -24.45
CA LEU A 270 37.40 48.86 -25.11
C LEU A 270 37.59 48.03 -26.40
N THR A 271 36.64 47.16 -26.72
CA THR A 271 36.68 46.23 -27.85
C THR A 271 35.48 46.38 -28.79
N CYS A 272 35.57 45.81 -30.00
CA CYS A 272 34.47 45.73 -30.97
C CYS A 272 33.19 45.19 -30.30
N ALA A 273 32.04 45.34 -30.96
CA ALA A 273 30.80 44.70 -30.51
C ALA A 273 30.95 43.17 -30.28
N CYS A 274 31.92 42.54 -30.95
CA CYS A 274 32.28 41.13 -30.84
C CYS A 274 33.31 40.78 -29.74
N GLY A 275 33.90 41.76 -29.05
CA GLY A 275 34.95 41.55 -28.05
C GLY A 275 36.36 41.24 -28.58
N LYS A 276 36.56 40.91 -29.86
CA LYS A 276 37.82 40.40 -30.43
C LYS A 276 38.89 41.42 -30.77
N VAL A 277 38.50 42.62 -31.23
CA VAL A 277 39.43 43.65 -31.73
C VAL A 277 39.32 44.89 -30.87
N PRO A 278 40.42 45.47 -30.37
CA PRO A 278 40.38 46.71 -29.59
C PRO A 278 39.88 47.88 -30.46
N VAL A 279 39.08 48.76 -29.86
CA VAL A 279 38.45 49.91 -30.56
C VAL A 279 39.51 50.88 -31.13
N ASP A 280 40.65 51.02 -30.45
CA ASP A 280 41.75 51.89 -30.89
C ASP A 280 42.33 51.47 -32.25
N ALA A 281 42.37 50.17 -32.53
CA ALA A 281 42.83 49.63 -33.81
C ALA A 281 41.84 49.84 -34.96
N LEU A 282 40.57 50.15 -34.66
CA LEU A 282 39.52 50.41 -35.65
C LEU A 282 39.35 51.90 -35.96
N GLY A 283 40.04 52.80 -35.25
CA GLY A 283 40.00 54.25 -35.49
C GLY A 283 38.68 54.94 -35.13
N VAL A 284 37.76 54.26 -34.44
CA VAL A 284 36.42 54.79 -34.10
C VAL A 284 36.43 55.41 -32.70
N LYS A 285 36.27 56.73 -32.60
CA LYS A 285 36.19 57.44 -31.30
C LYS A 285 34.74 57.61 -30.85
N ARG A 286 34.30 56.79 -29.89
CA ARG A 286 32.97 56.93 -29.23
C ARG A 286 33.03 57.95 -28.10
N LYS A 287 32.01 58.80 -27.99
CA LYS A 287 31.90 59.82 -26.93
C LYS A 287 30.82 59.47 -25.91
N LYS A 288 29.76 58.77 -26.34
CA LYS A 288 28.61 58.40 -25.51
C LYS A 288 28.32 56.91 -25.62
N CYS A 289 27.63 56.36 -24.62
CA CYS A 289 27.24 54.95 -24.60
C CYS A 289 26.15 54.60 -25.64
N THR A 290 25.46 55.61 -26.17
CA THR A 290 24.45 55.52 -27.24
C THR A 290 25.04 55.46 -28.64
N ASP A 291 26.32 55.82 -28.81
CA ASP A 291 26.98 55.76 -30.11
C ASP A 291 27.09 54.29 -30.57
N PRO A 292 26.92 53.98 -31.87
CA PRO A 292 27.07 52.62 -32.38
C PRO A 292 28.41 51.99 -31.98
N LEU A 293 28.39 50.70 -31.66
CA LEU A 293 29.60 49.96 -31.34
C LEU A 293 30.45 49.75 -32.59
N ALA A 294 31.77 49.89 -32.45
CA ALA A 294 32.70 49.65 -33.53
C ALA A 294 32.62 48.18 -33.98
N THR A 295 32.43 47.96 -35.28
CA THR A 295 32.39 46.64 -35.88
C THR A 295 33.71 46.34 -36.57
N CYS A 296 34.36 45.23 -36.26
CA CYS A 296 35.65 44.89 -36.89
C CYS A 296 35.52 44.25 -38.29
N GLY A 297 34.29 44.04 -38.78
CA GLY A 297 34.02 43.38 -40.06
C GLY A 297 34.30 41.87 -40.10
N GLN A 298 35.05 41.32 -39.14
CA GLN A 298 35.30 39.88 -39.04
C GLN A 298 34.05 39.12 -38.56
N ARG A 299 34.04 37.78 -38.71
CA ARG A 299 32.97 36.93 -38.17
C ARG A 299 32.83 37.13 -36.66
N CYS A 300 31.61 37.48 -36.22
CA CYS A 300 31.28 37.83 -34.85
C CYS A 300 31.76 36.75 -33.86
N GLY A 301 31.34 35.50 -34.06
CA GLY A 301 31.81 34.34 -33.30
C GLY A 301 31.35 34.28 -31.84
N MET A 302 30.44 35.16 -31.40
CA MET A 302 29.84 35.07 -30.07
C MET A 302 29.02 33.78 -29.92
N PRO A 303 29.05 33.12 -28.74
CA PRO A 303 28.25 31.93 -28.50
C PRO A 303 26.75 32.28 -28.44
N LEU A 304 25.96 31.55 -29.22
CA LEU A 304 24.49 31.60 -29.23
C LEU A 304 23.92 30.70 -28.13
N PRO A 305 22.64 30.85 -27.73
CA PRO A 305 22.01 29.99 -26.71
C PRO A 305 22.08 28.48 -27.00
N CYS A 306 22.17 28.08 -28.27
CA CYS A 306 22.35 26.69 -28.69
C CYS A 306 23.80 26.18 -28.62
N GLY A 307 24.76 26.99 -28.20
CA GLY A 307 26.19 26.64 -28.16
C GLY A 307 26.95 26.83 -29.48
N HIS A 308 26.27 27.10 -30.60
CA HIS A 308 26.92 27.47 -31.87
C HIS A 308 27.44 28.90 -31.83
N THR A 309 28.38 29.24 -32.70
CA THR A 309 28.94 30.61 -32.78
C THR A 309 28.27 31.43 -33.89
N CYS A 310 28.09 32.74 -33.66
CA CYS A 310 27.50 33.65 -34.63
C CYS A 310 28.37 33.78 -35.89
N GLN A 311 27.77 33.52 -37.07
CA GLN A 311 28.46 33.54 -38.37
C GLN A 311 28.40 34.87 -39.10
N GLN A 312 27.59 35.82 -38.62
CA GLN A 312 27.48 37.14 -39.24
C GLN A 312 28.77 37.96 -39.08
N PRO A 313 29.02 38.95 -39.95
CA PRO A 313 30.03 39.96 -39.67
C PRO A 313 29.70 40.65 -38.33
N CYS A 314 30.73 41.15 -37.66
CA CYS A 314 30.56 41.91 -36.42
C CYS A 314 29.50 43.00 -36.62
N HIS A 315 28.48 42.99 -35.77
CA HIS A 315 27.33 43.89 -35.83
C HIS A 315 27.07 44.47 -34.43
N ASP A 316 26.38 45.60 -34.36
CA ASP A 316 25.92 46.18 -33.11
C ASP A 316 24.46 45.75 -32.87
N GLY A 317 24.22 44.98 -31.80
CA GLY A 317 22.90 44.44 -31.46
C GLY A 317 22.94 42.97 -31.03
N GLU A 318 21.78 42.39 -30.77
CA GLU A 318 21.65 40.97 -30.45
C GLU A 318 22.02 40.09 -31.65
N CYS A 319 22.72 38.99 -31.40
CA CYS A 319 23.08 38.05 -32.46
C CYS A 319 21.82 37.43 -33.06
N PRO A 320 21.71 37.34 -34.40
CA PRO A 320 20.56 36.70 -35.02
C PRO A 320 20.52 35.19 -34.69
N PRO A 321 19.36 34.53 -34.88
CA PRO A 321 19.22 33.12 -34.59
C PRO A 321 20.19 32.24 -35.40
N CYS A 322 20.45 31.04 -34.90
CA CYS A 322 21.43 30.13 -35.48
C CYS A 322 20.98 29.63 -36.84
N ARG A 323 21.84 29.82 -37.86
CA ARG A 323 21.60 29.38 -39.24
C ARG A 323 22.01 27.92 -39.50
N GLU A 324 22.64 27.26 -38.53
CA GLU A 324 23.06 25.85 -38.69
C GLU A 324 21.87 24.90 -38.80
N MET A 325 22.03 23.88 -39.63
CA MET A 325 21.05 22.81 -39.79
C MET A 325 21.46 21.63 -38.93
N VAL A 326 20.62 21.28 -37.94
CA VAL A 326 20.88 20.21 -36.99
C VAL A 326 19.98 19.02 -37.25
N GLU A 327 20.51 17.82 -37.10
CA GLU A 327 19.74 16.58 -37.14
C GLU A 327 19.07 16.36 -35.78
N MET A 328 17.74 16.41 -35.75
CA MET A 328 16.94 16.17 -34.54
C MET A 328 16.20 14.84 -34.64
N GLY A 329 16.19 14.08 -33.54
CA GLY A 329 15.36 12.89 -33.42
C GLY A 329 13.88 13.26 -33.24
N CYS A 330 12.97 12.42 -33.75
CA CYS A 330 11.55 12.53 -33.39
C CYS A 330 11.39 12.46 -31.87
N ARG A 331 10.26 12.95 -31.35
CA ARG A 331 9.81 12.71 -29.95
C ARG A 331 9.96 11.24 -29.52
N CYS A 332 9.81 10.32 -30.47
CA CYS A 332 9.92 8.88 -30.29
C CYS A 332 11.33 8.26 -30.40
N GLY A 333 12.35 9.03 -30.79
CA GLY A 333 13.72 8.59 -31.09
C GLY A 333 13.94 7.74 -32.35
N ARG A 334 12.90 7.27 -33.06
CA ARG A 334 12.99 6.28 -34.16
C ARG A 334 13.27 6.81 -35.57
N SER A 335 13.12 8.11 -35.78
CA SER A 335 13.45 8.76 -37.04
C SER A 335 14.16 10.06 -36.74
N LYS A 336 15.08 10.45 -37.62
CA LYS A 336 15.80 11.70 -37.52
C LYS A 336 15.41 12.59 -38.71
N SER A 337 15.31 13.89 -38.48
CA SER A 337 15.03 14.89 -39.51
C SER A 337 15.87 16.13 -39.28
N THR A 338 16.30 16.75 -40.37
CA THR A 338 17.17 17.93 -40.34
C THR A 338 16.34 19.20 -40.30
N HIS A 339 16.59 20.05 -39.32
CA HIS A 339 15.86 21.30 -39.10
C HIS A 339 16.82 22.43 -38.70
N PRO A 340 16.42 23.70 -38.87
CA PRO A 340 17.23 24.83 -38.42
C PRO A 340 17.43 24.82 -36.90
N CYS A 341 18.65 25.07 -36.43
CA CYS A 341 19.02 25.00 -35.02
C CYS A 341 18.20 25.94 -34.13
N PHE A 342 17.82 27.12 -34.63
CA PHE A 342 17.01 28.08 -33.88
C PHE A 342 15.67 27.53 -33.41
N THR A 343 15.11 26.53 -34.10
CA THR A 343 13.84 25.88 -33.72
C THR A 343 13.90 25.20 -32.35
N SER A 344 15.11 24.97 -31.80
CA SER A 344 15.29 24.33 -30.50
C SER A 344 15.25 25.26 -29.29
N TYR A 345 15.45 26.56 -29.48
CA TYR A 345 15.58 27.51 -28.36
C TYR A 345 14.84 28.83 -28.58
N VAL A 346 14.44 29.16 -29.82
CA VAL A 346 13.49 30.25 -30.07
C VAL A 346 12.12 29.74 -29.63
N GLN A 347 11.75 30.07 -28.38
CA GLN A 347 10.51 29.62 -27.76
C GLN A 347 9.30 30.12 -28.56
N LEU A 348 8.35 29.21 -28.81
CA LEU A 348 7.04 29.57 -29.31
C LEU A 348 6.26 30.18 -28.14
N PRO A 349 5.80 31.44 -28.20
CA PRO A 349 4.91 31.97 -27.19
C PRO A 349 3.63 31.14 -27.18
N PHE A 350 3.24 30.63 -26.02
CA PHE A 350 1.96 29.97 -25.83
C PHE A 350 0.85 31.02 -25.99
N LYS A 351 -0.18 30.75 -26.80
CA LYS A 351 -1.40 31.56 -26.77
C LYS A 351 -2.06 31.35 -25.41
N GLN A 352 -1.86 32.28 -24.48
CA GLN A 352 -2.62 32.31 -23.24
C GLN A 352 -4.08 32.68 -23.58
N GLY A 353 -4.92 31.66 -23.67
CA GLY A 353 -6.37 31.76 -23.65
C GLY A 353 -6.88 30.60 -22.79
N MET A 354 -7.42 30.95 -21.62
CA MET A 354 -7.98 30.09 -20.56
C MET A 354 -7.01 29.20 -19.75
N GLY A 355 -6.84 29.59 -18.48
CA GLY A 355 -6.33 28.78 -17.37
C GLY A 355 -6.78 29.43 -16.04
N PRO A 356 -7.08 28.65 -14.99
CA PRO A 356 -8.18 28.93 -14.08
C PRO A 356 -7.83 29.97 -13.01
N SER A 357 -8.68 30.99 -12.87
CA SER A 357 -8.72 31.82 -11.66
C SER A 357 -9.40 31.05 -10.55
N ALA A 358 -8.65 30.74 -9.51
CA ALA A 358 -9.19 30.24 -8.25
C ALA A 358 -9.75 31.42 -7.44
N THR A 359 -11.07 31.53 -7.36
CA THR A 359 -11.76 32.22 -6.26
C THR A 359 -13.03 31.48 -5.83
N SER A 360 -13.14 31.34 -4.52
CA SER A 360 -14.15 30.76 -3.65
C SER A 360 -15.65 30.97 -3.96
N SER A 361 -16.40 29.87 -3.74
CA SER A 361 -17.70 29.72 -3.07
C SER A 361 -18.82 30.76 -3.27
N SER A 362 -19.95 30.35 -3.89
CA SER A 362 -21.26 30.13 -3.22
C SER A 362 -22.44 29.97 -4.22
N SER A 363 -23.22 28.90 -4.02
CA SER A 363 -24.62 28.62 -4.39
C SER A 363 -25.38 29.52 -5.40
N VAL A 364 -25.88 28.95 -6.51
CA VAL A 364 -27.31 28.61 -6.76
C VAL A 364 -27.47 27.87 -8.12
N ALA A 365 -28.64 27.23 -8.28
CA ALA A 365 -29.08 26.24 -9.26
C ALA A 365 -28.91 26.50 -10.78
N ALA A 366 -28.62 25.39 -11.48
CA ALA A 366 -29.19 24.90 -12.75
C ALA A 366 -29.33 25.84 -13.97
N ALA A 367 -28.46 25.61 -14.97
CA ALA A 367 -28.84 25.43 -16.37
C ALA A 367 -27.68 24.73 -17.11
N ALA A 368 -28.03 23.75 -17.95
CA ALA A 368 -27.13 23.14 -18.92
C ALA A 368 -26.81 24.16 -20.01
N ASP A 369 -25.57 24.17 -20.50
CA ASP A 369 -25.20 24.27 -21.92
C ASP A 369 -23.67 24.14 -22.04
N ASP A 370 -23.28 23.52 -23.14
CA ASP A 370 -21.98 22.96 -23.49
C ASP A 370 -20.80 23.97 -23.58
N ASP A 371 -19.59 23.40 -23.47
CA ASP A 371 -18.26 23.87 -23.93
C ASP A 371 -17.20 23.96 -22.81
N ASP A 372 -16.85 22.80 -22.23
CA ASP A 372 -15.53 22.60 -21.61
C ASP A 372 -14.51 22.38 -22.75
N ASP A 373 -13.69 23.40 -23.03
CA ASP A 373 -12.57 23.36 -23.98
C ASP A 373 -11.62 22.19 -23.68
N ASP A 374 -11.76 21.12 -24.48
CA ASP A 374 -10.91 19.94 -24.51
C ASP A 374 -9.47 20.36 -24.91
N PHE A 375 -8.56 20.40 -23.93
CA PHE A 375 -7.13 20.59 -24.15
C PHE A 375 -6.58 19.41 -24.97
N ASP A 376 -6.50 19.56 -26.29
CA ASP A 376 -5.87 18.59 -27.19
C ASP A 376 -4.40 18.97 -27.51
N PRO A 377 -3.40 18.38 -26.83
CA PRO A 377 -1.98 18.60 -27.11
C PRO A 377 -1.50 18.02 -28.45
N ASP A 378 -2.38 17.40 -29.23
CA ASP A 378 -2.11 16.85 -30.56
C ASP A 378 -2.62 17.73 -31.71
N ASN A 379 -3.27 18.87 -31.44
CA ASN A 379 -3.65 19.84 -32.47
C ASN A 379 -2.43 20.68 -32.96
N PRO A 380 -1.99 20.55 -34.23
CA PRO A 380 -0.84 21.28 -34.78
C PRO A 380 -1.02 22.80 -34.91
N ASP A 381 -2.24 23.31 -34.71
CA ASP A 381 -2.58 24.73 -34.80
C ASP A 381 -2.57 25.46 -33.44
N SER A 382 -2.27 24.77 -32.34
CA SER A 382 -2.22 25.38 -30.99
C SER A 382 -0.97 26.22 -30.73
N TYR A 383 0.10 26.04 -31.52
CA TYR A 383 1.38 26.74 -31.35
C TYR A 383 1.55 27.92 -32.30
N ASP A 384 1.94 29.07 -31.77
CA ASP A 384 2.22 30.27 -32.55
C ASP A 384 3.61 30.21 -33.22
N LYS A 385 3.64 29.88 -34.52
CA LYS A 385 4.88 29.74 -35.32
C LYS A 385 5.48 31.06 -35.80
N ARG A 386 4.89 32.23 -35.47
CA ARG A 386 5.39 33.55 -35.89
C ARG A 386 6.90 33.77 -35.63
N PRO A 387 7.46 33.46 -34.44
CA PRO A 387 8.88 33.69 -34.18
C PRO A 387 9.81 32.88 -35.07
N TRP A 388 9.39 31.68 -35.47
CA TRP A 388 10.18 30.83 -36.38
C TRP A 388 10.11 31.31 -37.82
N LEU A 389 8.97 31.84 -38.25
CA LEU A 389 8.78 32.41 -39.57
C LEU A 389 9.61 33.70 -39.73
N GLU A 390 9.57 34.58 -38.73
CA GLU A 390 10.40 35.79 -38.67
C GLU A 390 11.90 35.45 -38.71
N ALA A 391 12.33 34.43 -37.96
CA ALA A 391 13.72 33.94 -37.99
C ALA A 391 14.10 33.37 -39.37
N CYS A 392 13.20 32.64 -40.04
CA CYS A 392 13.42 32.15 -41.40
C CYS A 392 13.60 33.30 -42.39
N ASP A 393 12.77 34.34 -42.31
CA ASP A 393 12.83 35.50 -43.19
C ASP A 393 14.11 36.30 -42.97
N ALA A 394 14.49 36.54 -41.72
CA ALA A 394 15.72 37.24 -41.36
C ALA A 394 16.99 36.50 -41.80
N LEU A 395 16.97 35.18 -41.84
CA LEU A 395 18.14 34.34 -42.18
C LEU A 395 18.14 33.85 -43.63
N GLY A 396 17.08 34.12 -44.40
CA GLY A 396 16.89 33.59 -45.75
C GLY A 396 16.77 32.06 -45.80
N ILE A 397 16.20 31.45 -44.75
CA ILE A 397 16.01 30.00 -44.65
C ILE A 397 14.64 29.64 -45.23
N ASN A 398 14.59 28.60 -46.06
CA ASN A 398 13.34 28.12 -46.65
C ASN A 398 12.37 27.63 -45.57
N ARG A 399 11.21 28.30 -45.42
CA ARG A 399 10.19 27.98 -44.42
C ARG A 399 9.70 26.52 -44.44
N LYS A 400 9.82 25.81 -45.57
CA LYS A 400 9.47 24.37 -45.67
C LYS A 400 10.37 23.44 -44.86
N THR A 401 11.54 23.91 -44.41
CA THR A 401 12.47 23.13 -43.57
C THR A 401 12.08 23.15 -42.09
N LEU A 402 11.11 23.99 -41.70
CA LEU A 402 10.58 24.05 -40.34
C LEU A 402 9.82 22.74 -40.00
N PRO A 403 10.01 22.19 -38.79
CA PRO A 403 9.20 21.06 -38.36
C PRO A 403 7.74 21.50 -38.16
N ARG A 404 6.79 20.59 -38.41
CA ARG A 404 5.37 20.87 -38.20
C ARG A 404 5.00 21.07 -36.72
N LEU A 405 5.71 20.41 -35.82
CA LEU A 405 5.54 20.42 -34.37
C LEU A 405 6.92 20.39 -33.69
N TYR A 406 7.03 20.96 -32.50
CA TYR A 406 8.22 20.86 -31.65
C TYR A 406 7.90 20.12 -30.35
N PRO A 407 8.62 19.05 -29.97
CA PRO A 407 9.64 18.32 -30.74
C PRO A 407 9.09 17.67 -32.03
N PRO A 408 9.92 17.40 -33.06
CA PRO A 408 9.45 16.85 -34.32
C PRO A 408 8.76 15.49 -34.12
N ARG A 409 7.62 15.28 -34.79
CA ARG A 409 6.86 14.03 -34.73
C ARG A 409 6.95 13.27 -36.05
N CYS A 410 7.08 11.95 -36.00
CA CYS A 410 7.07 11.09 -37.18
C CYS A 410 5.68 10.46 -37.40
N PRO A 411 5.31 10.08 -38.64
CA PRO A 411 3.98 9.51 -38.91
C PRO A 411 3.81 8.05 -38.42
N ARG A 412 4.82 7.45 -37.78
CA ARG A 412 4.78 6.04 -37.36
C ARG A 412 3.97 5.87 -36.08
N ARG A 413 3.07 4.89 -36.08
CA ARG A 413 2.39 4.40 -34.87
C ARG A 413 3.39 3.69 -33.95
N CYS A 414 3.23 3.84 -32.64
CA CYS A 414 4.19 3.32 -31.67
C CYS A 414 4.30 1.79 -31.68
N GLY A 415 3.18 1.07 -31.68
CA GLY A 415 3.13 -0.40 -31.69
C GLY A 415 3.66 -1.09 -30.43
N GLN A 416 4.24 -0.36 -29.46
CA GLN A 416 4.77 -0.94 -28.21
C GLN A 416 3.67 -1.56 -27.35
N LYS A 417 3.99 -2.67 -26.68
CA LYS A 417 3.05 -3.32 -25.77
C LYS A 417 2.81 -2.43 -24.55
N LYS A 418 1.54 -2.15 -24.25
CA LYS A 418 1.14 -1.49 -23.01
C LYS A 418 1.46 -2.42 -21.83
N LEU A 419 1.62 -1.87 -20.62
CA LEU A 419 1.97 -2.60 -19.39
C LEU A 419 1.04 -3.80 -19.10
N CYS A 420 -0.22 -3.75 -19.58
CA CYS A 420 -1.16 -4.86 -19.51
C CYS A 420 -0.75 -6.13 -20.29
N GLY A 421 0.22 -6.03 -21.22
CA GLY A 421 0.71 -7.14 -22.05
C GLY A 421 -0.18 -7.57 -23.21
N LYS A 422 -1.45 -7.14 -23.26
CA LYS A 422 -2.41 -7.49 -24.33
C LYS A 422 -2.61 -6.39 -25.38
N HIS A 423 -2.67 -5.14 -24.94
CA HIS A 423 -2.91 -4.00 -25.83
C HIS A 423 -1.61 -3.37 -26.31
N THR A 424 -1.63 -2.82 -27.51
CA THR A 424 -0.51 -2.08 -28.10
C THR A 424 -0.83 -0.59 -28.18
N CYS A 425 0.21 0.24 -28.15
CA CYS A 425 0.08 1.67 -28.31
C CYS A 425 -0.15 2.04 -29.79
N ASP A 426 -1.24 2.72 -30.05
CA ASP A 426 -1.70 3.17 -31.36
C ASP A 426 -1.39 4.65 -31.64
N ARG A 427 -0.89 5.38 -30.63
CA ARG A 427 -0.46 6.78 -30.75
C ARG A 427 0.64 6.95 -31.79
N VAL A 428 0.52 8.01 -32.60
CA VAL A 428 1.51 8.42 -33.61
C VAL A 428 2.66 9.15 -32.91
N CYS A 429 3.90 8.72 -33.15
CA CYS A 429 5.10 9.28 -32.53
C CYS A 429 5.07 9.33 -30.98
N CYS A 430 4.64 8.24 -30.34
CA CYS A 430 4.64 8.15 -28.88
C CYS A 430 6.07 8.29 -28.30
N GLY A 431 6.24 9.21 -27.34
CA GLY A 431 7.48 9.42 -26.59
C GLY A 431 7.43 8.84 -25.17
N ASP A 432 6.33 8.20 -24.79
CA ASP A 432 6.14 7.66 -23.45
C ASP A 432 7.08 6.45 -23.24
N THR A 433 7.86 6.47 -22.17
CA THR A 433 8.72 5.34 -21.76
C THR A 433 7.87 4.18 -21.26
N GLU A 434 6.78 4.50 -20.54
CA GLU A 434 5.83 3.54 -20.00
C GLU A 434 4.45 3.71 -20.63
N HIS A 435 3.93 2.63 -21.20
CA HIS A 435 2.65 2.64 -21.90
C HIS A 435 1.53 2.10 -21.00
N ILE A 436 0.88 2.98 -20.25
CA ILE A 436 -0.23 2.61 -19.37
C ILE A 436 -1.48 2.28 -20.21
N CYS A 437 -2.16 1.19 -19.86
CA CYS A 437 -3.39 0.80 -20.53
C CYS A 437 -4.62 1.40 -19.83
N VAL A 438 -5.24 2.41 -20.44
CA VAL A 438 -6.43 3.09 -19.91
C VAL A 438 -7.75 2.31 -20.11
N VAL A 439 -7.69 1.12 -20.72
CA VAL A 439 -8.87 0.26 -20.88
C VAL A 439 -9.25 -0.34 -19.53
N VAL A 440 -10.52 -0.25 -19.13
CA VAL A 440 -11.04 -0.84 -17.89
C VAL A 440 -11.15 -2.37 -18.00
N CYS A 441 -10.71 -3.08 -16.97
CA CYS A 441 -10.76 -4.53 -16.85
C CYS A 441 -12.18 -5.00 -16.45
N ARG A 442 -12.90 -5.62 -17.39
CA ARG A 442 -14.24 -6.22 -17.16
C ARG A 442 -14.20 -7.70 -16.77
N LYS A 443 -13.04 -8.22 -16.34
CA LYS A 443 -12.95 -9.61 -15.85
C LYS A 443 -13.61 -9.71 -14.48
N ARG A 444 -14.22 -10.85 -14.17
CA ARG A 444 -14.74 -11.14 -12.84
C ARG A 444 -13.59 -11.16 -11.84
N ALA A 445 -13.73 -10.40 -10.76
CA ALA A 445 -12.82 -10.41 -9.63
C ALA A 445 -12.83 -11.80 -8.95
N PRO A 446 -11.87 -12.11 -8.06
CA PRO A 446 -11.81 -13.39 -7.34
C PRO A 446 -13.10 -13.72 -6.56
N CYS A 447 -13.97 -12.74 -6.32
CA CYS A 447 -15.26 -12.97 -5.68
C CYS A 447 -16.28 -13.72 -6.56
N GLY A 448 -16.08 -13.77 -7.89
CA GLY A 448 -16.95 -14.46 -8.84
C GLY A 448 -18.22 -13.72 -9.25
N ILE A 449 -18.60 -12.65 -8.53
CA ILE A 449 -19.84 -11.89 -8.74
C ILE A 449 -19.54 -10.50 -9.33
N HIS A 450 -18.52 -9.80 -8.83
CA HIS A 450 -18.20 -8.42 -9.22
C HIS A 450 -17.15 -8.33 -10.34
N GLU A 451 -17.27 -7.32 -11.20
CA GLU A 451 -16.24 -6.96 -12.18
C GLU A 451 -15.05 -6.25 -11.52
N CYS A 452 -13.85 -6.43 -12.06
CA CYS A 452 -12.62 -5.85 -11.52
C CYS A 452 -12.65 -4.31 -11.48
N GLY A 453 -13.13 -3.65 -12.54
CA GLY A 453 -13.29 -2.19 -12.61
C GLY A 453 -11.98 -1.38 -12.64
N GLN A 454 -10.83 -2.00 -12.39
CA GLN A 454 -9.50 -1.38 -12.45
C GLN A 454 -9.02 -1.23 -13.90
N LEU A 455 -8.02 -0.38 -14.13
CA LEU A 455 -7.31 -0.33 -15.42
C LEU A 455 -6.72 -1.69 -15.76
N CYS A 456 -6.59 -1.98 -17.07
CA CYS A 456 -6.12 -3.26 -17.56
C CYS A 456 -4.71 -3.54 -17.01
N HIS A 457 -4.62 -4.58 -16.19
CA HIS A 457 -3.41 -4.97 -15.48
C HIS A 457 -2.95 -6.35 -15.95
N ARG A 458 -1.71 -6.69 -15.62
CA ARG A 458 -1.14 -8.02 -15.88
C ARG A 458 -1.42 -8.94 -14.68
N GLY A 459 -1.69 -10.22 -14.93
CA GLY A 459 -1.94 -11.21 -13.87
C GLY A 459 -3.42 -11.35 -13.45
N PRO A 460 -3.69 -12.11 -12.37
CA PRO A 460 -5.05 -12.28 -11.83
C PRO A 460 -5.62 -10.95 -11.32
N CYS A 461 -6.95 -10.83 -11.30
CA CYS A 461 -7.60 -9.63 -10.79
C CYS A 461 -7.31 -9.48 -9.29
N PRO A 462 -7.09 -8.23 -8.81
CA PRO A 462 -6.97 -7.98 -7.37
C PRO A 462 -8.24 -8.42 -6.62
N PRO A 463 -8.16 -8.62 -5.29
CA PRO A 463 -9.33 -8.93 -4.49
C PRO A 463 -10.42 -7.87 -4.71
N CYS A 464 -11.68 -8.32 -4.61
CA CYS A 464 -12.83 -7.48 -4.83
C CYS A 464 -12.81 -6.27 -3.88
N SER A 465 -12.93 -5.06 -4.43
CA SER A 465 -12.94 -3.81 -3.65
C SER A 465 -14.29 -3.54 -2.97
N ASN A 466 -15.33 -4.30 -3.28
CA ASN A 466 -16.62 -4.18 -2.59
C ASN A 466 -16.51 -4.71 -1.16
N VAL A 467 -16.96 -3.88 -0.22
CA VAL A 467 -17.08 -4.18 1.20
C VAL A 467 -18.55 -4.05 1.60
N SER A 468 -19.02 -4.97 2.43
CA SER A 468 -20.32 -4.87 3.08
C SER A 468 -20.19 -4.01 4.34
N PHE A 469 -21.11 -3.07 4.50
CA PHE A 469 -21.26 -2.30 5.74
C PHE A 469 -22.24 -2.96 6.73
N ASP A 470 -22.80 -4.11 6.37
CA ASP A 470 -23.61 -4.93 7.25
C ASP A 470 -22.74 -5.94 8.01
N PRO A 471 -22.96 -6.12 9.32
CA PRO A 471 -22.27 -7.12 10.14
C PRO A 471 -22.56 -8.54 9.64
N LEU A 472 -21.52 -9.38 9.58
CA LEU A 472 -21.64 -10.77 9.13
C LEU A 472 -21.76 -11.71 10.32
N TYR A 473 -22.95 -12.27 10.52
CA TYR A 473 -23.24 -13.17 11.65
C TYR A 473 -22.99 -14.65 11.32
N CYS A 474 -22.67 -15.45 12.34
CA CYS A 474 -22.86 -16.91 12.27
C CYS A 474 -24.33 -17.24 12.03
N ARG A 475 -24.62 -18.46 11.57
CA ARG A 475 -26.00 -18.98 11.48
C ARG A 475 -26.79 -18.89 12.80
N CYS A 476 -26.07 -18.88 13.92
CA CYS A 476 -26.61 -18.80 15.26
C CYS A 476 -26.86 -17.36 15.81
N GLY A 477 -26.42 -16.32 15.10
CA GLY A 477 -26.45 -14.92 15.55
C GLY A 477 -25.47 -14.53 16.68
N ARG A 478 -24.77 -15.47 17.33
CA ARG A 478 -23.92 -15.19 18.51
C ARG A 478 -22.50 -14.72 18.22
N SER A 479 -21.94 -15.10 17.07
CA SER A 479 -20.63 -14.62 16.61
C SER A 479 -20.84 -13.68 15.44
N VAL A 480 -20.12 -12.57 15.44
CA VAL A 480 -20.26 -11.50 14.45
C VAL A 480 -18.87 -11.06 13.96
N ILE A 481 -18.77 -10.73 12.68
CA ILE A 481 -17.66 -9.96 12.11
C ILE A 481 -18.21 -8.56 11.84
N ASP A 482 -17.63 -7.57 12.50
CA ASP A 482 -18.06 -6.18 12.36
C ASP A 482 -17.67 -5.60 10.99
N PRO A 483 -18.45 -4.63 10.48
CA PRO A 483 -18.12 -3.88 9.27
C PRO A 483 -16.78 -3.12 9.37
N PRO A 484 -16.05 -2.91 8.26
CA PRO A 484 -16.35 -3.32 6.89
C PRO A 484 -15.94 -4.76 6.58
N VAL A 485 -16.86 -5.56 6.05
CA VAL A 485 -16.62 -6.98 5.72
C VAL A 485 -16.29 -7.11 4.22
N PRO A 486 -15.07 -7.53 3.84
CA PRO A 486 -14.72 -7.73 2.43
C PRO A 486 -15.63 -8.76 1.74
N CYS A 487 -15.92 -8.54 0.46
CA CYS A 487 -16.64 -9.51 -0.37
C CYS A 487 -15.96 -10.89 -0.31
N ASN A 488 -16.76 -11.96 -0.19
CA ASN A 488 -16.33 -13.36 0.02
C ASN A 488 -15.66 -13.69 1.36
N THR A 489 -15.81 -12.84 2.38
CA THR A 489 -15.45 -13.24 3.75
C THR A 489 -16.42 -14.33 4.23
N PRO A 490 -15.93 -15.53 4.62
CA PRO A 490 -16.80 -16.56 5.16
C PRO A 490 -17.31 -16.16 6.56
N PRO A 491 -18.52 -16.58 6.96
CA PRO A 491 -19.03 -16.30 8.30
C PRO A 491 -18.10 -16.78 9.43
N PRO A 492 -18.13 -16.10 10.59
CA PRO A 492 -17.23 -16.41 11.70
C PRO A 492 -17.46 -17.83 12.22
N ARG A 493 -16.36 -18.51 12.58
CA ARG A 493 -16.41 -19.81 13.26
C ARG A 493 -16.99 -19.61 14.66
N CYS A 494 -18.08 -20.30 14.96
CA CYS A 494 -18.76 -20.19 16.24
C CYS A 494 -18.68 -21.52 17.01
N ASN A 495 -18.22 -21.45 18.26
CA ASN A 495 -18.08 -22.61 19.14
C ASN A 495 -19.31 -22.85 20.05
N HIS A 496 -20.37 -22.05 19.93
CA HIS A 496 -21.61 -22.26 20.68
C HIS A 496 -22.40 -23.47 20.16
N PRO A 497 -23.19 -24.13 21.03
CA PRO A 497 -24.09 -25.19 20.59
C PRO A 497 -25.06 -24.67 19.53
N CYS A 498 -25.31 -25.48 18.50
CA CYS A 498 -26.20 -25.11 17.40
C CYS A 498 -27.62 -24.79 17.92
N SER A 499 -28.18 -23.66 17.49
CA SER A 499 -29.52 -23.20 17.90
C SER A 499 -30.66 -23.72 17.03
N VAL A 500 -30.35 -24.45 15.96
CA VAL A 500 -31.35 -24.98 15.03
C VAL A 500 -32.05 -26.19 15.67
N PRO A 501 -33.39 -26.16 15.84
CA PRO A 501 -34.13 -27.28 16.39
C PRO A 501 -34.10 -28.47 15.44
N ARG A 502 -33.83 -29.66 15.98
CA ARG A 502 -33.83 -30.92 15.22
C ARG A 502 -35.26 -31.44 15.07
N PRO A 503 -35.59 -32.12 13.95
CA PRO A 503 -36.92 -32.71 13.75
C PRO A 503 -37.26 -33.80 14.78
N CYS A 504 -36.26 -34.45 15.38
CA CYS A 504 -36.48 -35.45 16.44
C CYS A 504 -36.70 -34.84 17.83
N GLY A 505 -36.70 -33.51 17.99
CA GLY A 505 -36.90 -32.81 19.27
C GLY A 505 -35.71 -32.85 20.24
N HIS A 506 -34.67 -33.62 19.96
CA HIS A 506 -33.47 -33.68 20.81
C HIS A 506 -32.58 -32.43 20.68
N ALA A 507 -31.93 -32.04 21.78
CA ALA A 507 -30.97 -30.94 21.82
C ALA A 507 -29.75 -31.19 20.91
N ALA A 508 -29.15 -30.11 20.42
CA ALA A 508 -28.02 -30.18 19.51
C ALA A 508 -26.70 -30.50 20.23
N ASN A 509 -26.17 -31.71 20.01
CA ASN A 509 -24.85 -32.14 20.51
C ASN A 509 -23.69 -31.79 19.55
N HIS A 510 -23.71 -30.60 18.93
CA HIS A 510 -22.65 -30.14 18.04
C HIS A 510 -22.56 -28.62 18.05
N THR A 511 -21.39 -28.09 17.68
CA THR A 511 -21.14 -26.66 17.57
C THR A 511 -21.85 -26.07 16.34
N CYS A 512 -21.99 -24.74 16.35
CA CYS A 512 -22.52 -24.00 15.22
C CYS A 512 -21.66 -24.26 13.98
N HIS A 513 -22.33 -24.59 12.88
CA HIS A 513 -21.70 -24.89 11.60
C HIS A 513 -22.49 -24.21 10.47
N GLN A 514 -21.95 -24.28 9.27
CA GLN A 514 -22.59 -23.81 8.06
C GLN A 514 -23.01 -25.04 7.22
N GLY A 515 -24.23 -25.06 6.70
CA GLY A 515 -24.81 -26.22 6.00
C GLY A 515 -25.82 -27.02 6.84
N ASP A 516 -26.05 -28.30 6.52
CA ASP A 516 -27.04 -29.14 7.21
C ASP A 516 -26.55 -29.71 8.54
N CYS A 517 -27.44 -29.79 9.53
CA CYS A 517 -27.08 -30.28 10.87
C CYS A 517 -26.68 -31.76 10.82
N PRO A 518 -25.57 -32.18 11.48
CA PRO A 518 -25.18 -33.59 11.55
C PRO A 518 -26.29 -34.45 12.15
N PRO A 519 -26.38 -35.77 11.87
CA PRO A 519 -27.45 -36.64 12.36
C PRO A 519 -27.48 -36.78 13.89
N CYS A 520 -28.66 -37.08 14.45
CA CYS A 520 -28.87 -37.19 15.90
C CYS A 520 -28.32 -38.51 16.46
N VAL A 521 -27.37 -38.44 17.39
CA VAL A 521 -26.76 -39.62 18.03
C VAL A 521 -27.33 -39.92 19.42
N VAL A 522 -28.31 -39.15 19.90
CA VAL A 522 -28.98 -39.41 21.18
C VAL A 522 -29.51 -40.85 21.20
N PRO A 523 -29.16 -41.66 22.21
CA PRO A 523 -29.65 -43.03 22.33
C PRO A 523 -31.15 -43.03 22.64
N VAL A 524 -31.93 -43.81 21.89
CA VAL A 524 -33.37 -43.99 22.10
C VAL A 524 -33.75 -45.47 22.04
N GLU A 525 -34.80 -45.83 22.77
CA GLU A 525 -35.40 -47.16 22.67
C GLU A 525 -36.07 -47.32 21.31
N LYS A 526 -35.76 -48.41 20.62
CA LYS A 526 -36.36 -48.75 19.31
C LYS A 526 -36.78 -50.21 19.26
N VAL A 527 -37.68 -50.50 18.33
CA VAL A 527 -38.13 -51.86 18.02
C VAL A 527 -37.65 -52.29 16.63
N CYS A 528 -37.49 -53.59 16.45
CA CYS A 528 -37.17 -54.19 15.16
C CYS A 528 -38.27 -53.92 14.13
N ALA A 529 -37.89 -53.43 12.93
CA ALA A 529 -38.83 -53.05 11.88
C ALA A 529 -39.74 -54.21 11.41
N SER A 530 -39.20 -55.44 11.31
CA SER A 530 -39.99 -56.60 10.91
C SER A 530 -40.65 -57.31 12.10
N HIS A 531 -39.96 -57.46 13.23
CA HIS A 531 -40.42 -58.37 14.31
C HIS A 531 -41.03 -57.67 15.53
N GLY A 532 -41.01 -56.33 15.61
CA GLY A 532 -41.58 -55.58 16.74
C GLY A 532 -40.88 -55.78 18.08
N ARG A 533 -39.80 -56.58 18.15
CA ARG A 533 -39.05 -56.84 19.39
C ARG A 533 -38.21 -55.62 19.76
N LYS A 534 -38.21 -55.27 21.05
CA LYS A 534 -37.32 -54.24 21.62
C LYS A 534 -35.86 -54.69 21.51
N TRP A 535 -34.96 -53.74 21.28
CA TRP A 535 -33.52 -53.99 21.29
C TRP A 535 -32.98 -54.02 22.71
N GLU A 536 -31.95 -54.83 22.96
CA GLU A 536 -31.29 -54.98 24.27
C GLU A 536 -30.46 -53.75 24.68
N TYR A 537 -30.21 -52.83 23.74
CA TYR A 537 -29.49 -51.58 23.95
C TYR A 537 -30.14 -50.43 23.18
N ASN A 538 -29.89 -49.20 23.64
CA ASN A 538 -30.41 -48.00 23.02
C ASN A 538 -29.69 -47.69 21.70
N LEU A 539 -30.46 -47.38 20.66
CA LEU A 539 -29.95 -47.11 19.31
C LEU A 539 -29.91 -45.60 19.03
N PRO A 540 -28.98 -45.12 18.18
CA PRO A 540 -28.95 -43.72 17.78
C PRO A 540 -30.27 -43.27 17.13
N CYS A 541 -30.76 -42.10 17.54
CA CYS A 541 -32.02 -41.54 17.05
C CYS A 541 -32.08 -41.44 15.52
N HIS A 542 -31.00 -41.08 14.84
CA HIS A 542 -30.96 -40.90 13.39
C HIS A 542 -31.13 -42.18 12.55
N ARG A 543 -31.11 -43.38 13.15
CA ARG A 543 -31.31 -44.63 12.40
C ARG A 543 -32.79 -44.99 12.35
N PRO A 544 -33.59 -44.56 11.35
CA PRO A 544 -34.97 -45.00 11.23
C PRO A 544 -35.00 -46.52 10.97
N ASN A 545 -35.91 -47.21 11.65
CA ASN A 545 -36.27 -48.61 11.39
C ASN A 545 -35.09 -49.60 11.41
N PRO A 546 -34.45 -49.82 12.57
CA PRO A 546 -33.32 -50.73 12.70
C PRO A 546 -33.73 -52.19 12.43
N SER A 547 -32.94 -52.88 11.61
CA SER A 547 -33.12 -54.29 11.26
C SER A 547 -32.25 -55.21 12.13
N CYS A 548 -32.83 -56.30 12.64
CA CYS A 548 -32.13 -57.26 13.50
C CYS A 548 -31.39 -58.36 12.72
N GLY A 549 -31.34 -58.30 11.39
CA GLY A 549 -30.63 -59.26 10.53
C GLY A 549 -31.25 -60.67 10.42
N LYS A 550 -32.21 -61.04 11.28
CA LYS A 550 -32.95 -62.32 11.19
C LYS A 550 -33.92 -62.33 10.01
N LYS A 551 -34.28 -63.50 9.48
CA LYS A 551 -35.28 -63.65 8.42
C LYS A 551 -36.64 -63.05 8.84
N CYS A 552 -37.35 -62.42 7.91
CA CYS A 552 -38.59 -61.71 8.19
C CYS A 552 -39.74 -62.65 8.60
N ASP A 553 -39.89 -63.79 7.92
CA ASP A 553 -40.88 -64.84 8.17
C ASP A 553 -42.37 -64.42 8.15
N LYS A 554 -42.68 -63.17 7.82
CA LYS A 554 -44.04 -62.67 7.59
C LYS A 554 -44.66 -63.34 6.36
N PRO A 555 -45.97 -63.66 6.38
CA PRO A 555 -46.67 -64.22 5.23
C PRO A 555 -46.79 -63.18 4.11
N LEU A 556 -46.44 -63.58 2.89
CA LEU A 556 -46.56 -62.76 1.68
C LEU A 556 -48.02 -62.74 1.22
N THR A 557 -48.52 -61.54 0.88
CA THR A 557 -49.93 -61.33 0.49
C THR A 557 -50.33 -62.02 -0.81
N CYS A 558 -49.38 -62.25 -1.74
CA CYS A 558 -49.69 -62.86 -3.04
C CYS A 558 -49.84 -64.39 -3.00
N CYS A 559 -49.02 -65.12 -2.24
CA CYS A 559 -48.98 -66.59 -2.31
C CYS A 559 -48.88 -67.27 -0.94
N LEU A 560 -49.08 -66.54 0.17
CA LEU A 560 -49.03 -67.04 1.55
C LEU A 560 -47.72 -67.73 1.96
N THR A 561 -46.68 -67.67 1.13
CA THR A 561 -45.34 -68.15 1.46
C THR A 561 -44.65 -67.19 2.42
N ARG A 562 -43.70 -67.70 3.23
CA ARG A 562 -42.96 -66.88 4.20
C ARG A 562 -41.88 -66.06 3.50
N CYS A 563 -41.77 -64.79 3.87
CA CYS A 563 -40.73 -63.89 3.37
C CYS A 563 -39.33 -64.39 3.75
N GLN A 564 -38.51 -64.71 2.73
CA GLN A 564 -37.13 -65.20 2.90
C GLN A 564 -36.09 -64.08 3.02
N LEU A 565 -36.50 -62.81 2.89
CA LEU A 565 -35.60 -61.68 3.06
C LEU A 565 -35.18 -61.55 4.53
N ASN A 566 -33.95 -61.07 4.74
CA ASN A 566 -33.55 -60.58 6.05
C ASN A 566 -34.49 -59.44 6.47
N CYS A 567 -34.61 -59.21 7.78
CA CYS A 567 -35.43 -58.15 8.34
C CYS A 567 -35.26 -56.85 7.53
N HIS A 568 -36.35 -56.40 6.93
CA HIS A 568 -36.37 -55.28 6.01
C HIS A 568 -37.40 -54.26 6.47
N ASN A 569 -37.26 -53.05 5.94
CA ASN A 569 -38.20 -51.95 6.13
C ASN A 569 -39.21 -51.97 4.97
N GLY A 570 -40.51 -51.75 5.26
CA GLY A 570 -41.59 -51.79 4.26
C GLY A 570 -42.32 -53.13 4.14
N GLU A 571 -43.30 -53.19 3.23
CA GLU A 571 -44.11 -54.38 2.97
C GLU A 571 -43.30 -55.52 2.34
N CYS A 572 -43.65 -56.76 2.67
CA CYS A 572 -42.98 -57.92 2.10
C CYS A 572 -43.47 -58.11 0.66
N VAL A 573 -42.73 -57.55 -0.31
CA VAL A 573 -43.05 -57.66 -1.73
C VAL A 573 -42.42 -58.93 -2.30
N HIS A 574 -43.24 -59.74 -2.97
CA HIS A 574 -42.81 -60.93 -3.69
C HIS A 574 -43.32 -60.85 -5.13
N LYS A 575 -42.40 -60.87 -6.10
CA LYS A 575 -42.73 -60.90 -7.53
C LYS A 575 -43.22 -62.30 -7.89
N CYS A 576 -44.53 -62.49 -7.85
CA CYS A 576 -45.20 -63.73 -8.19
C CYS A 576 -46.21 -63.46 -9.31
N ASP A 577 -46.21 -64.30 -10.35
CA ASP A 577 -47.20 -64.22 -11.45
C ASP A 577 -48.58 -64.79 -11.05
N GLN A 578 -48.71 -65.31 -9.83
CA GLN A 578 -49.98 -65.79 -9.27
C GLN A 578 -50.60 -64.67 -8.42
N LEU A 579 -51.29 -63.74 -9.08
CA LEU A 579 -52.27 -62.89 -8.41
C LEU A 579 -53.49 -63.76 -8.09
N PHE A 580 -53.72 -64.07 -6.81
CA PHE A 580 -55.07 -64.44 -6.39
C PHE A 580 -55.94 -63.19 -6.58
N ALA A 581 -57.05 -63.35 -7.31
CA ALA A 581 -57.95 -62.26 -7.62
C ALA A 581 -58.67 -61.83 -6.34
N ASP A 582 -58.54 -60.55 -5.96
CA ASP A 582 -59.12 -60.01 -4.73
C ASP A 582 -60.64 -59.79 -4.82
N THR A 583 -61.29 -60.18 -5.92
CA THR A 583 -62.73 -59.99 -6.08
C THR A 583 -63.45 -61.28 -6.50
N ILE A 584 -64.59 -61.53 -5.85
CA ILE A 584 -65.53 -62.61 -6.18
C ILE A 584 -65.98 -62.52 -7.65
N GLU A 585 -65.98 -61.31 -8.23
CA GLU A 585 -66.35 -61.05 -9.63
C GLU A 585 -65.36 -61.65 -10.63
N ASP A 586 -64.05 -61.67 -10.33
CA ASP A 586 -63.04 -62.23 -11.22
C ASP A 586 -63.01 -63.77 -11.18
N ALA A 587 -63.40 -64.37 -10.04
CA ALA A 587 -63.65 -65.81 -9.94
C ALA A 587 -64.85 -66.25 -10.79
N ALA A 588 -65.93 -65.45 -10.81
CA ALA A 588 -67.12 -65.72 -11.62
C ALA A 588 -66.85 -65.61 -13.14
N LYS A 589 -66.00 -64.66 -13.57
CA LYS A 589 -65.60 -64.51 -14.99
C LYS A 589 -64.80 -65.72 -15.50
N ARG A 590 -63.95 -66.34 -14.66
CA ARG A 590 -63.19 -67.54 -15.05
C ARG A 590 -64.06 -68.79 -15.15
N ALA A 591 -65.13 -68.90 -14.35
CA ALA A 591 -66.06 -70.04 -14.43
C ALA A 591 -66.88 -70.04 -15.74
N LYS A 592 -67.22 -68.87 -16.29
CA LYS A 592 -67.92 -68.75 -17.59
C LYS A 592 -67.06 -69.10 -18.81
N LYS A 593 -65.72 -68.99 -18.72
CA LYS A 593 -64.80 -69.31 -19.83
C LYS A 593 -64.51 -70.82 -19.95
N LYS A 594 -64.99 -71.64 -19.01
CA LYS A 594 -64.80 -73.10 -18.96
C LYS A 594 -66.07 -73.91 -19.25
N ARG A 595 -67.15 -73.26 -19.70
CA ARG A 595 -68.38 -73.91 -20.19
C ARG A 595 -68.54 -73.70 -21.68
#